data_AF-A0A1M7PAJ6-F1
#
_entry.id   AF-A0A1M7PAJ6-F1
#
_cell.length_a   1.000
_cell.length_b   1.000
_cell.length_c   1.000
_cell.angle_alpha   90.00
_cell.angle_beta   90.00
_cell.angle_gamma   90.00
#
_symmetry.space_group_name_H-M   'P 1'
#
loop_
_entity.id
_entity.type
_entity.pdbx_description
1 polymer ?
#
loop_
_entity_poly.entity_id
_entity_poly.type
_entity_poly.pdbx_seq_one_letter_code
_entity_poly.pdbx_strand_id
1 'polypeptide(L)'
;MVVEKDGKLQLDTIGANGHSCGLEATVRDMKAVTQEGCKISFERSLDRVSINPDPATEAACRGPCGSRAFFQGDYYREAPACRAVLVKHERDRFTALYRGRKYREAAEALSALLNRCGRFMYWLPDEAQVRNDLALTYHHLSDDAACLGVLSPLRRAFVEDERITSRAFTPVDEGDGQAMVRITRFNWKTCGGEVPD
;
A
#
# COMPACT_ATOMS: atom_id res chain seq x y z
N MET A 1 -3.97 2.24 -12.42
CA MET A 1 -3.53 3.31 -13.35
C MET A 1 -4.71 4.24 -13.63
N VAL A 2 -4.53 5.55 -13.41
CA VAL A 2 -5.46 6.58 -13.90
C VAL A 2 -4.87 7.15 -15.18
N VAL A 3 -5.52 6.92 -16.32
CA VAL A 3 -5.14 7.52 -17.59
C VAL A 3 -6.21 8.53 -17.95
N GLU A 4 -5.82 9.79 -18.05
CA GLU A 4 -6.64 10.81 -18.68
C GLU A 4 -6.10 11.07 -20.08
N LYS A 5 -6.93 10.81 -21.08
CA LYS A 5 -6.61 11.14 -22.48
C LYS A 5 -7.87 11.67 -23.14
N ASP A 6 -7.76 12.82 -23.79
CA ASP A 6 -8.83 13.42 -24.61
C ASP A 6 -10.18 13.60 -23.88
N GLY A 7 -10.13 14.02 -22.59
CA GLY A 7 -11.34 14.24 -21.78
C GLY A 7 -12.01 12.96 -21.27
N LYS A 8 -11.35 11.81 -21.38
CA LYS A 8 -11.79 10.54 -20.78
C LYS A 8 -10.90 10.18 -19.61
N LEU A 9 -11.52 9.78 -18.51
CA LEU A 9 -10.89 9.14 -17.38
C LEU A 9 -11.04 7.62 -17.53
N GLN A 10 -9.92 6.92 -17.41
CA GLN A 10 -9.91 5.49 -17.18
C GLN A 10 -9.19 5.23 -15.86
N LEU A 11 -9.92 4.67 -14.90
CA LEU A 11 -9.38 4.14 -13.65
C LEU A 11 -9.44 2.62 -13.73
N ASP A 12 -8.28 2.00 -13.61
CA ASP A 12 -8.15 0.57 -13.39
C ASP A 12 -7.26 0.36 -12.17
N THR A 13 -7.81 -0.09 -11.06
CA THR A 13 -7.07 -0.23 -9.80
C THR A 13 -7.47 -1.48 -9.06
N ILE A 14 -6.55 -2.07 -8.32
CA ILE A 14 -6.85 -3.16 -7.38
C ILE A 14 -6.79 -2.54 -5.98
N GLY A 15 -7.88 -2.65 -5.21
CA GLY A 15 -7.94 -2.21 -3.82
C GLY A 15 -7.13 -3.11 -2.90
N ALA A 16 -6.86 -2.65 -1.68
CA ALA A 16 -6.13 -3.45 -0.67
C ALA A 16 -6.82 -4.78 -0.30
N ASN A 17 -8.13 -4.90 -0.58
CA ASN A 17 -8.91 -6.14 -0.47
C ASN A 17 -8.87 -7.01 -1.74
N GLY A 18 -7.95 -6.70 -2.68
CA GLY A 18 -7.76 -7.35 -3.97
C GLY A 18 -8.94 -7.29 -4.94
N HIS A 19 -9.94 -6.43 -4.69
CA HIS A 19 -10.99 -6.16 -5.66
C HIS A 19 -10.50 -5.17 -6.70
N SER A 20 -10.63 -5.52 -7.98
CA SER A 20 -10.42 -4.59 -9.08
C SER A 20 -11.60 -3.62 -9.18
N CYS A 21 -11.31 -2.34 -9.38
CA CYS A 21 -12.27 -1.34 -9.80
C CYS A 21 -11.89 -0.79 -11.17
N GLY A 22 -12.82 -0.94 -12.11
CA GLY A 22 -12.75 -0.37 -13.44
C GLY A 22 -13.78 0.74 -13.56
N LEU A 23 -13.34 1.96 -13.85
CA LEU A 23 -14.23 3.10 -14.09
C LEU A 23 -13.78 3.83 -15.34
N GLU A 24 -14.71 3.97 -16.28
CA GLU A 24 -14.57 4.84 -17.43
C GLU A 24 -15.59 5.96 -17.34
N ALA A 25 -15.14 7.20 -17.49
CA ALA A 25 -16.04 8.35 -17.47
C ALA A 25 -15.55 9.46 -18.39
N THR A 26 -16.48 10.20 -18.99
CA THR A 26 -16.15 11.43 -19.73
C THR A 26 -16.11 12.59 -18.76
N VAL A 27 -14.98 13.28 -18.68
CA VAL A 27 -14.76 14.41 -17.77
C VAL A 27 -15.06 15.71 -18.50
N ARG A 28 -15.93 16.54 -17.90
CA ARG A 28 -16.21 17.93 -18.31
C ARG A 28 -16.24 18.81 -17.07
N ASP A 29 -15.50 19.91 -17.07
CA ASP A 29 -15.42 20.87 -15.96
C ASP A 29 -15.16 20.21 -14.60
N MET A 30 -14.19 19.28 -14.55
CA MET A 30 -13.84 18.53 -13.33
C MET A 30 -15.00 17.71 -12.74
N LYS A 31 -15.96 17.33 -13.58
CA LYS A 31 -17.08 16.46 -13.25
C LYS A 31 -17.22 15.36 -14.28
N ALA A 32 -17.75 14.22 -13.87
CA ALA A 32 -18.14 13.15 -14.78
C ALA A 32 -19.45 12.50 -14.32
N VAL A 33 -20.13 11.88 -15.28
CA VAL A 33 -21.31 11.04 -15.02
C VAL A 33 -21.09 9.72 -15.75
N THR A 34 -21.20 8.59 -15.04
CA THR A 34 -21.09 7.25 -15.65
C THR A 34 -22.38 6.91 -16.41
N GLN A 35 -22.39 5.80 -17.15
CA GLN A 35 -23.59 5.33 -17.85
C GLN A 35 -24.73 5.00 -16.88
N GLU A 36 -24.39 4.53 -15.69
CA GLU A 36 -25.29 4.17 -14.60
C GLU A 36 -25.78 5.40 -13.80
N GLY A 37 -25.31 6.60 -14.14
CA GLY A 37 -25.72 7.85 -13.49
C GLY A 37 -24.92 8.22 -12.24
N CYS A 38 -23.78 7.56 -11.97
CA CYS A 38 -22.90 7.95 -10.88
C CYS A 38 -22.25 9.30 -11.19
N LYS A 39 -22.51 10.32 -10.35
CA LYS A 39 -21.90 11.64 -10.50
C LYS A 39 -20.61 11.71 -9.69
N ILE A 40 -19.56 12.25 -10.31
CA ILE A 40 -18.22 12.28 -9.74
C ILE A 40 -17.66 13.68 -9.93
N SER A 41 -17.04 14.25 -8.89
CA SER A 41 -16.21 15.43 -8.98
C SER A 41 -14.73 15.08 -8.80
N PHE A 42 -13.87 15.93 -9.36
CA PHE A 42 -12.43 15.74 -9.33
C PHE A 42 -11.72 16.97 -8.76
N GLU A 43 -10.64 16.73 -8.03
CA GLU A 43 -9.63 17.75 -7.72
C GLU A 43 -8.28 17.30 -8.26
N ARG A 44 -7.49 18.22 -8.80
CA ARG A 44 -6.20 17.91 -9.43
C ARG A 44 -5.07 18.73 -8.84
N SER A 45 -3.93 18.07 -8.67
CA SER A 45 -2.63 18.71 -8.51
C SER A 45 -1.64 18.14 -9.55
N LEU A 46 -0.37 18.51 -9.45
CA LEU A 46 0.70 18.03 -10.33
C LEU A 46 0.82 16.49 -10.37
N ASP A 47 0.60 15.83 -9.24
CA ASP A 47 0.84 14.41 -9.04
C ASP A 47 -0.37 13.66 -8.47
N ARG A 48 -1.47 14.35 -8.15
CA ARG A 48 -2.67 13.77 -7.52
C ARG A 48 -3.93 14.05 -8.32
N VAL A 49 -4.79 13.04 -8.40
CA VAL A 49 -6.20 13.17 -8.77
C VAL A 49 -7.05 12.66 -7.62
N SER A 50 -7.86 13.54 -7.02
CA SER A 50 -8.85 13.16 -6.02
C SER A 50 -10.17 12.86 -6.74
N ILE A 51 -10.76 11.70 -6.48
CA ILE A 51 -12.03 11.27 -7.05
C ILE A 51 -13.08 11.28 -5.93
N ASN A 52 -14.14 12.06 -6.11
CA ASN A 52 -15.18 12.26 -5.11
C ASN A 52 -16.56 11.95 -5.71
N PRO A 53 -17.15 10.77 -5.41
CA PRO A 53 -18.53 10.47 -5.80
C PRO A 53 -19.52 11.39 -5.08
N ASP A 54 -20.57 11.82 -5.78
CA ASP A 54 -21.68 12.55 -5.18
C ASP A 54 -22.50 11.59 -4.30
N PRO A 55 -22.66 11.87 -2.99
CA PRO A 55 -23.45 11.04 -2.08
C PRO A 55 -24.90 10.84 -2.55
N ALA A 56 -25.46 11.81 -3.28
CA ALA A 56 -26.82 11.70 -3.83
C ALA A 56 -26.95 10.61 -4.90
N THR A 57 -25.83 10.11 -5.43
CA THR A 57 -25.79 9.06 -6.47
C THR A 57 -25.03 7.81 -6.02
N GLU A 58 -24.84 7.62 -4.70
CA GLU A 58 -24.03 6.52 -4.15
C GLU A 58 -24.42 5.14 -4.72
N ALA A 59 -25.72 4.86 -4.85
CA ALA A 59 -26.19 3.57 -5.38
C ALA A 59 -25.67 3.28 -6.80
N ALA A 60 -25.62 4.30 -7.67
CA ALA A 60 -25.06 4.18 -9.01
C ALA A 60 -23.54 4.03 -9.00
N CYS A 61 -22.87 4.55 -7.98
CA CYS A 61 -21.41 4.50 -7.83
C CYS A 61 -20.89 3.16 -7.28
N ARG A 62 -21.76 2.22 -6.90
CA ARG A 62 -21.36 0.89 -6.40
C ARG A 62 -21.07 -0.12 -7.52
N GLY A 63 -21.70 0.03 -8.68
CA GLY A 63 -21.57 -0.89 -9.81
C GLY A 63 -20.13 -1.07 -10.33
N PRO A 64 -19.36 0.03 -10.55
CA PRO A 64 -18.03 -0.05 -11.17
C PRO A 64 -16.96 -0.85 -10.40
N CYS A 65 -17.07 -0.95 -9.07
CA CYS A 65 -16.11 -1.71 -8.26
C CYS A 65 -16.69 -2.99 -7.64
N GLY A 66 -17.99 -3.27 -7.84
CA GLY A 66 -18.69 -4.38 -7.21
C GLY A 66 -19.05 -4.16 -5.72
N SER A 67 -19.85 -5.06 -5.17
CA SER A 67 -20.31 -5.01 -3.79
C SER A 67 -19.13 -5.05 -2.81
N ARG A 68 -18.88 -3.93 -2.10
CA ARG A 68 -17.82 -3.68 -1.09
C ARG A 68 -16.52 -3.03 -1.58
N ALA A 69 -16.50 -2.47 -2.78
CA ALA A 69 -15.39 -1.60 -3.18
C ALA A 69 -15.89 -0.22 -3.57
N PHE A 70 -15.08 0.79 -3.25
CA PHE A 70 -15.32 2.19 -3.56
C PHE A 70 -14.09 2.70 -4.30
N PHE A 71 -14.29 3.61 -5.25
CA PHE A 71 -13.21 4.30 -5.98
C PHE A 71 -12.97 5.72 -5.47
N GLN A 72 -13.62 6.11 -4.37
CA GLN A 72 -13.35 7.40 -3.75
C GLN A 72 -11.94 7.40 -3.19
N GLY A 73 -11.18 8.45 -3.48
CA GLY A 73 -9.87 8.63 -2.88
C GLY A 73 -8.90 9.44 -3.73
N ASP A 74 -7.69 9.55 -3.20
CA ASP A 74 -6.57 10.18 -3.87
C ASP A 74 -5.75 9.16 -4.65
N TYR A 75 -5.58 9.43 -5.93
CA TYR A 75 -4.76 8.66 -6.84
C TYR A 75 -3.51 9.45 -7.19
N TYR A 76 -2.35 8.87 -6.90
CA TYR A 76 -1.07 9.51 -7.14
C TYR A 76 -0.41 8.93 -8.38
N ARG A 77 0.19 9.81 -9.20
CA ARG A 77 1.09 9.38 -10.26
C ARG A 77 2.33 8.77 -9.61
N GLU A 78 2.65 7.53 -9.98
CA GLU A 78 3.85 6.86 -9.51
C GLU A 78 5.08 7.71 -9.84
N ALA A 79 5.90 8.01 -8.82
CA ALA A 79 7.14 8.70 -9.02
C ALA A 79 8.09 7.81 -9.86
N PRO A 80 8.82 8.34 -10.87
CA PRO A 80 9.70 7.53 -11.70
C PRO A 80 10.72 6.70 -10.91
N ALA A 81 11.17 7.20 -9.75
CA ALA A 81 12.09 6.52 -8.84
C ALA A 81 11.48 5.29 -8.11
N CYS A 82 10.15 5.19 -8.08
CA CYS A 82 9.41 4.14 -7.38
C CYS A 82 8.93 3.01 -8.29
N ARG A 83 9.29 3.06 -9.59
CA ARG A 83 9.04 1.95 -10.52
C ARG A 83 9.64 0.65 -9.98
N ALA A 84 8.93 -0.45 -10.19
CA ALA A 84 9.28 -1.77 -9.68
C ALA A 84 10.75 -2.17 -9.90
N VAL A 85 11.34 -1.86 -11.08
CA VAL A 85 12.75 -2.17 -11.37
C VAL A 85 13.74 -1.42 -10.45
N LEU A 86 13.44 -0.16 -10.11
CA LEU A 86 14.28 0.66 -9.24
C LEU A 86 14.07 0.30 -7.77
N VAL A 87 12.83 0.00 -7.38
CA VAL A 87 12.53 -0.55 -6.04
C VAL A 87 13.29 -1.86 -5.83
N LYS A 88 13.25 -2.77 -6.81
CA LYS A 88 14.01 -4.03 -6.77
C LYS A 88 15.51 -3.78 -6.64
N HIS A 89 16.08 -2.85 -7.40
CA HIS A 89 17.49 -2.50 -7.30
C HIS A 89 17.89 -2.05 -5.88
N GLU A 90 17.10 -1.18 -5.25
CA GLU A 90 17.37 -0.74 -3.88
C GLU A 90 17.22 -1.88 -2.86
N ARG A 91 16.27 -2.80 -3.06
CA ARG A 91 16.12 -4.01 -2.23
C ARG A 91 17.29 -4.99 -2.39
N ASP A 92 17.80 -5.16 -3.60
CA ASP A 92 18.99 -5.96 -3.88
C ASP A 92 20.23 -5.34 -3.22
N ARG A 93 20.37 -4.01 -3.27
CA ARG A 93 21.41 -3.26 -2.58
C ARG A 93 21.32 -3.42 -1.06
N PHE A 94 20.12 -3.27 -0.49
CA PHE A 94 19.87 -3.52 0.94
C PHE A 94 20.33 -4.93 1.33
N THR A 95 19.94 -5.95 0.56
CA THR A 95 20.29 -7.35 0.82
C THR A 95 21.80 -7.56 0.87
N ALA A 96 22.54 -6.94 -0.06
CA ALA A 96 24.00 -7.00 -0.07
C ALA A 96 24.63 -6.34 1.16
N LEU A 97 24.14 -5.15 1.57
CA LEU A 97 24.61 -4.43 2.76
C LEU A 97 24.31 -5.24 4.03
N TYR A 98 23.09 -5.75 4.16
CA TYR A 98 22.65 -6.54 5.30
C TYR A 98 23.48 -7.83 5.45
N ARG A 99 23.67 -8.58 4.36
CA ARG A 99 24.51 -9.80 4.36
C ARG A 99 25.98 -9.49 4.67
N GLY A 100 26.46 -8.32 4.27
CA GLY A 100 27.77 -7.78 4.64
C GLY A 100 27.85 -7.23 6.07
N ARG A 101 26.78 -7.34 6.87
CA ARG A 101 26.66 -6.80 8.24
C ARG A 101 26.83 -5.27 8.33
N LYS A 102 26.66 -4.57 7.22
CA LYS A 102 26.65 -3.10 7.13
C LYS A 102 25.28 -2.56 7.49
N TYR A 103 24.86 -2.82 8.74
CA TYR A 103 23.47 -2.62 9.15
C TYR A 103 23.04 -1.15 9.14
N ARG A 104 23.96 -0.22 9.43
CA ARG A 104 23.66 1.22 9.36
C ARG A 104 23.34 1.66 7.94
N GLU A 105 24.19 1.31 6.99
CA GLU A 105 23.98 1.63 5.58
C GLU A 105 22.76 0.90 5.00
N ALA A 106 22.51 -0.34 5.46
CA ALA A 106 21.30 -1.09 5.09
C ALA A 106 20.03 -0.38 5.57
N ALA A 107 20.00 0.06 6.84
CA ALA A 107 18.88 0.80 7.40
C ALA A 107 18.63 2.12 6.67
N GLU A 108 19.68 2.88 6.38
CA GLU A 108 19.59 4.14 5.62
C GLU A 108 19.01 3.92 4.22
N ALA A 109 19.51 2.92 3.48
CA ALA A 109 19.03 2.62 2.13
C ALA A 109 17.54 2.24 2.13
N LEU A 110 17.15 1.33 3.02
CA LEU A 110 15.79 0.81 3.05
C LEU A 110 14.78 1.80 3.66
N SER A 111 15.19 2.57 4.67
CA SER A 111 14.37 3.67 5.21
C SER A 111 14.13 4.74 4.15
N ALA A 112 15.16 5.12 3.39
CA ALA A 112 15.02 6.09 2.31
C ALA A 112 14.10 5.58 1.19
N LEU A 113 14.15 4.28 0.87
CA LEU A 113 13.22 3.65 -0.06
C LEU A 113 11.78 3.69 0.47
N LEU A 114 11.56 3.28 1.72
CA LEU A 114 10.22 3.26 2.34
C LEU A 114 9.62 4.67 2.41
N ASN A 115 10.40 5.69 2.79
CA ASN A 115 9.93 7.07 2.88
C ASN A 115 9.55 7.65 1.51
N ARG A 116 10.31 7.32 0.45
CA ARG A 116 10.04 7.83 -0.91
C ARG A 116 8.92 7.07 -1.61
N CYS A 117 8.88 5.75 -1.44
CA CYS A 117 8.11 4.86 -2.29
C CYS A 117 7.03 4.06 -1.56
N GLY A 118 6.98 4.09 -0.23
CA GLY A 118 6.04 3.29 0.56
C GLY A 118 4.59 3.45 0.12
N ARG A 119 4.17 4.68 -0.23
CA ARG A 119 2.80 4.96 -0.73
C ARG A 119 2.43 4.27 -2.04
N PHE A 120 3.42 3.82 -2.81
CA PHE A 120 3.26 3.15 -4.09
C PHE A 120 3.53 1.65 -4.00
N MET A 121 4.02 1.16 -2.86
CA MET A 121 4.23 -0.27 -2.64
C MET A 121 2.88 -0.94 -2.41
N TYR A 122 2.71 -2.16 -2.95
CA TYR A 122 1.58 -2.97 -2.57
C TYR A 122 1.74 -3.34 -1.08
N TRP A 123 0.69 -3.09 -0.29
CA TRP A 123 0.77 -3.19 1.17
C TRP A 123 1.22 -4.59 1.64
N LEU A 124 0.89 -5.63 0.87
CA LEU A 124 1.30 -7.02 1.10
C LEU A 124 1.66 -7.69 -0.23
N PRO A 125 2.84 -8.29 -0.42
CA PRO A 125 3.89 -8.46 0.56
C PRO A 125 4.87 -7.28 0.62
N ASP A 126 4.89 -6.38 -0.37
CA ASP A 126 6.03 -5.47 -0.58
C ASP A 126 6.31 -4.52 0.60
N GLU A 127 5.32 -3.70 0.99
CA GLU A 127 5.51 -2.75 2.09
C GLU A 127 5.76 -3.48 3.42
N ALA A 128 4.96 -4.52 3.70
CA ALA A 128 5.10 -5.35 4.88
C ALA A 128 6.51 -5.96 5.02
N GLN A 129 7.06 -6.47 3.92
CA GLN A 129 8.39 -7.06 3.90
C GLN A 129 9.48 -6.01 4.13
N VAL A 130 9.39 -4.85 3.46
CA VAL A 130 10.34 -3.74 3.66
C VAL A 130 10.38 -3.29 5.13
N ARG A 131 9.21 -3.20 5.78
CA ARG A 131 9.13 -2.86 7.21
C ARG A 131 9.76 -3.91 8.11
N ASN A 132 9.55 -5.19 7.81
CA ASN A 132 10.14 -6.30 8.57
C ASN A 132 11.66 -6.41 8.41
N ASP A 133 12.17 -6.22 7.19
CA ASP A 133 13.59 -6.19 6.90
C ASP A 133 14.27 -5.01 7.63
N LEU A 134 13.64 -3.83 7.63
CA LEU A 134 14.13 -2.65 8.33
C LEU A 134 14.08 -2.82 9.86
N ALA A 135 13.03 -3.45 10.39
CA ALA A 135 12.88 -3.77 11.81
C ALA A 135 14.05 -4.62 12.33
N LEU A 136 14.33 -5.74 11.67
CA LEU A 136 15.42 -6.62 12.07
C LEU A 136 16.80 -5.93 11.92
N THR A 137 16.94 -5.04 10.93
CA THR A 137 18.14 -4.22 10.78
C THR A 137 18.34 -3.27 11.96
N TYR A 138 17.28 -2.60 12.44
CA TYR A 138 17.34 -1.76 13.63
C TYR A 138 17.63 -2.56 14.90
N HIS A 139 17.07 -3.75 15.03
CA HIS A 139 17.40 -4.65 16.14
C HIS A 139 18.89 -5.04 16.14
N HIS A 140 19.48 -5.34 14.98
CA HIS A 140 20.93 -5.57 14.87
C HIS A 140 21.80 -4.36 15.21
N LEU A 141 21.23 -3.15 15.17
CA LEU A 141 21.86 -1.91 15.64
C LEU A 141 21.56 -1.62 17.13
N SER A 142 20.88 -2.53 17.83
CA SER A 142 20.40 -2.35 19.21
C SER A 142 19.46 -1.15 19.39
N ASP A 143 18.72 -0.79 18.35
CA ASP A 143 17.70 0.27 18.37
C ASP A 143 16.30 -0.36 18.31
N ASP A 144 15.89 -0.99 19.41
CA ASP A 144 14.60 -1.66 19.51
C ASP A 144 13.42 -0.67 19.43
N ALA A 145 13.63 0.60 19.80
CA ALA A 145 12.63 1.65 19.65
C ALA A 145 12.34 1.93 18.16
N ALA A 146 13.38 2.08 17.33
CA ALA A 146 13.22 2.22 15.89
C ALA A 146 12.66 0.94 15.25
N CYS A 147 13.03 -0.24 15.76
CA CYS A 147 12.46 -1.49 15.30
C CYS A 147 10.93 -1.55 15.52
N LEU A 148 10.45 -1.30 16.74
CA LEU A 148 9.02 -1.27 17.03
C LEU A 148 8.32 -0.16 16.25
N GLY A 149 8.98 0.99 16.09
CA GLY A 149 8.48 2.13 15.33
C GLY A 149 8.14 1.78 13.88
N VAL A 150 9.03 1.07 13.17
CA VAL A 150 8.77 0.71 11.76
C VAL A 150 7.68 -0.36 11.59
N LEU A 151 7.51 -1.25 12.57
CA LEU A 151 6.45 -2.27 12.59
C LEU A 151 5.09 -1.74 13.05
N SER A 152 5.05 -0.60 13.74
CA SER A 152 3.83 -0.04 14.34
C SER A 152 2.64 0.02 13.36
N PRO A 153 2.80 0.41 12.07
CA PRO A 153 1.69 0.41 11.12
C PRO A 153 1.10 -0.96 10.81
N LEU A 154 1.86 -2.04 11.02
CA LEU A 154 1.41 -3.42 10.81
C LEU A 154 0.82 -4.05 12.09
N ARG A 155 1.12 -3.48 13.27
CA ARG A 155 0.81 -4.06 14.58
C ARG A 155 -0.64 -4.52 14.70
N ARG A 156 -1.60 -3.64 14.39
CA ARG A 156 -3.01 -3.97 14.56
C ARG A 156 -3.43 -5.18 13.73
N ALA A 157 -3.02 -5.22 12.46
CA ALA A 157 -3.39 -6.29 11.55
C ALA A 157 -2.62 -7.59 11.83
N PHE A 158 -1.31 -7.49 12.04
CA PHE A 158 -0.44 -8.68 12.02
C PHE A 158 -0.06 -9.18 13.42
N VAL A 159 -0.17 -8.33 14.45
CA VAL A 159 0.18 -8.69 15.83
C VAL A 159 -1.07 -8.93 16.67
N GLU A 160 -2.02 -7.99 16.66
CA GLU A 160 -3.09 -7.95 17.66
C GLU A 160 -4.38 -8.68 17.27
N ASP A 161 -4.83 -8.56 16.02
CA ASP A 161 -6.15 -9.03 15.62
C ASP A 161 -6.11 -9.89 14.35
N GLU A 162 -6.07 -11.21 14.54
CA GLU A 162 -6.11 -12.18 13.45
C GLU A 162 -7.38 -12.09 12.59
N ARG A 163 -8.46 -11.50 13.12
CA ARG A 163 -9.70 -11.28 12.36
C ARG A 163 -9.54 -10.20 11.29
N ILE A 164 -8.59 -9.29 11.46
CA ILE A 164 -8.25 -8.29 10.44
C ILE A 164 -7.56 -9.00 9.27
N THR A 165 -6.55 -9.81 9.53
CA THR A 165 -5.80 -10.55 8.49
C THR A 165 -6.64 -11.58 7.75
N SER A 166 -7.44 -12.37 8.47
CA SER A 166 -8.31 -13.40 7.88
C SER A 166 -9.43 -12.84 6.99
N ARG A 167 -9.73 -11.53 7.10
CA ARG A 167 -10.69 -10.84 6.23
C ARG A 167 -10.02 -9.96 5.17
N ALA A 168 -8.73 -9.64 5.34
CA ALA A 168 -8.00 -8.74 4.47
C ALA A 168 -7.31 -9.47 3.31
N PHE A 169 -6.91 -10.73 3.49
CA PHE A 169 -6.24 -11.48 2.44
C PHE A 169 -7.23 -12.01 1.42
N THR A 170 -6.94 -11.76 0.15
CA THR A 170 -7.61 -12.47 -0.93
C THR A 170 -7.15 -13.92 -0.99
N PRO A 171 -7.89 -14.82 -1.67
CA PRO A 171 -7.40 -16.18 -1.90
C PRO A 171 -6.02 -16.25 -2.58
N VAL A 172 -5.66 -15.23 -3.36
CA VAL A 172 -4.34 -15.15 -4.03
C VAL A 172 -3.24 -14.73 -3.06
N ASP A 173 -3.57 -13.85 -2.11
CA ASP A 173 -2.60 -13.28 -1.16
C ASP A 173 -2.51 -14.08 0.15
N GLU A 174 -3.36 -15.10 0.36
CA GLU A 174 -3.47 -15.80 1.64
C GLU A 174 -2.13 -16.40 2.10
N GLY A 175 -1.38 -17.05 1.20
CA GLY A 175 -0.08 -17.64 1.52
C GLY A 175 0.95 -16.62 1.98
N ASP A 176 1.13 -15.55 1.20
CA ASP A 176 2.08 -14.47 1.49
C ASP A 176 1.64 -13.66 2.72
N GLY A 177 0.34 -13.43 2.88
CA GLY A 177 -0.27 -12.79 4.03
C GLY A 177 0.02 -13.52 5.33
N GLN A 178 -0.25 -14.83 5.35
CA GLN A 178 0.04 -15.66 6.52
C GLN A 178 1.54 -15.73 6.82
N ALA A 179 2.40 -15.73 5.80
CA ALA A 179 3.85 -15.63 5.99
C ALA A 179 4.25 -14.30 6.63
N MET A 180 3.73 -13.17 6.14
CA MET A 180 4.01 -11.85 6.72
C MET A 180 3.49 -11.69 8.14
N VAL A 181 2.34 -12.27 8.49
CA VAL A 181 1.85 -12.31 9.88
C VAL A 181 2.85 -13.00 10.80
N ARG A 182 3.31 -14.20 10.42
CA ARG A 182 4.29 -14.96 11.22
C ARG A 182 5.60 -14.19 11.39
N ILE A 183 6.13 -13.63 10.29
CA ILE A 183 7.39 -12.86 10.32
C ILE A 183 7.24 -11.60 11.17
N THR A 184 6.14 -10.87 11.02
CA THR A 184 5.89 -9.63 11.76
C THR A 184 5.75 -9.89 13.25
N ARG A 185 5.03 -10.94 13.66
CA ARG A 185 4.93 -11.34 15.08
C ARG A 185 6.27 -11.74 15.65
N PHE A 186 7.05 -12.51 14.90
CA PHE A 186 8.39 -12.90 15.32
C PHE A 186 9.28 -11.66 15.54
N ASN A 187 9.38 -10.79 14.53
CA ASN A 187 10.20 -9.58 14.62
C ASN A 187 9.71 -8.61 15.71
N TRP A 188 8.39 -8.48 15.89
CA TRP A 188 7.81 -7.69 16.98
C TRP A 188 8.30 -8.18 18.35
N LYS A 189 8.26 -9.49 18.60
CA LYS A 189 8.81 -10.11 19.83
C LYS A 189 10.32 -9.92 19.93
N THR A 190 11.06 -10.10 18.84
CA THR A 190 12.52 -9.89 18.79
C THR A 190 12.90 -8.49 19.23
N CYS A 191 12.08 -7.48 18.88
CA CYS A 191 12.29 -6.10 19.25
C CYS A 191 11.71 -5.71 20.62
N GLY A 192 11.35 -6.70 21.45
CA GLY A 192 10.85 -6.50 22.81
C GLY A 192 9.37 -6.15 22.90
N GLY A 193 8.61 -6.26 21.81
CA GLY A 193 7.17 -6.04 21.80
C GLY A 193 6.38 -7.26 22.30
N GLU A 194 5.30 -7.00 23.03
CA GLU A 194 4.36 -8.03 23.47
C GLU A 194 3.41 -8.42 22.34
N VAL A 195 3.09 -9.71 22.23
CA VAL A 195 2.05 -10.23 21.33
C VAL A 195 0.95 -10.81 22.21
N PRO A 196 -0.31 -10.35 22.06
CA PRO A 196 -1.43 -10.91 22.78
C PRO A 196 -1.57 -12.41 22.53
N ASP A 197 -1.98 -13.16 23.55
CA ASP A 197 -2.32 -14.59 23.46
C ASP A 197 -3.59 -14.84 22.62
#